data_AF-A0A1B0AV79-F1
#
_entry.id   AF-A0A1B0AV79-F1
#
_cell.length_a   1.000
_cell.length_b   1.000
_cell.length_c   1.000
_cell.angle_alpha   90.00
_cell.angle_beta   90.00
_cell.angle_gamma   90.00
#
_symmetry.space_group_name_H-M   'P 1'
#
loop_
_entity.id
_entity.type
_entity.pdbx_description
1 polymer ?
#
loop_
_entity_poly.entity_id
_entity_poly.type
_entity_poly.pdbx_seq_one_letter_code
_entity_poly.pdbx_strand_id
1 'polypeptide(L)'
;MLHLRNFKLFLPVVKKYLRFQSSGRTDYYDECAKKQNVVIEHLPEREMVRLKGDDVIEFLQGLVTNDITQFQKNPNINSMYAMFLNKSGRVLYDTILYRTKDPDKVLIECDKNISNELRRHLRLYRVRRKLQIDPSHDEYKVWAVYDPDVDENEPEKQINELFYSKHVIVSADPRLRNLGKRIVARSDNEFSDLAKMYARLGHVVVTHPTTDWNYRDRRYTFGIAEGIWEMPPGKCFPLESNCDFLNGIDFHKGCYLGQELTARVYHTGVVRKRHMPVRFTVPPADAERKDVTSPIGAKVGTIIGATSNRALGLIRVERALHSRDLQVDSGRCYVVKPKWWPEEDADRIYLPDISVPLQCIIRKVAAYQKPWHEFSSIGMPRDSSPEPQPSCSNRMKESDVCKDLLIENRSVEPLELLVENENDEIERLQLPNEVVSETKKPAEEDERVAKIDFRCYNCGMREMVHYFGKTPAFVRGLEFRESTYVLRDPFQPPPPYRKSKPEYFVAIGSHCCGCHKTVCKDNECSFFYVNTYCLPCARQQMPNFPLEIQQKLHKQ
;
A
#
# COMPACT_ATOMS: atom_id res chain seq x y z
N MET A 1 -89.13 -10.41 -18.33
CA MET A 1 -88.43 -11.73 -18.30
C MET A 1 -87.01 -11.46 -17.81
N LEU A 2 -86.66 -11.58 -16.52
CA LEU A 2 -86.42 -12.84 -15.80
C LEU A 2 -85.74 -13.89 -16.70
N HIS A 3 -84.45 -14.18 -16.53
CA HIS A 3 -83.97 -15.10 -15.49
C HIS A 3 -82.44 -15.18 -15.37
N LEU A 4 -82.01 -15.36 -14.13
CA LEU A 4 -80.66 -15.61 -13.61
C LEU A 4 -80.05 -16.95 -14.05
N ARG A 5 -78.70 -17.00 -14.03
CA ARG A 5 -77.78 -18.01 -13.42
C ARG A 5 -76.48 -18.04 -14.24
N ASN A 6 -75.31 -17.61 -13.73
CA ASN A 6 -74.58 -18.30 -12.66
C ASN A 6 -73.69 -17.34 -11.83
N PHE A 7 -73.89 -17.43 -10.51
CA PHE A 7 -72.94 -17.20 -9.41
C PHE A 7 -71.64 -18.03 -9.62
N LYS A 8 -70.44 -17.81 -9.05
CA LYS A 8 -69.94 -17.03 -7.91
C LYS A 8 -68.40 -17.13 -7.95
N LEU A 9 -67.68 -16.00 -7.85
CA LEU A 9 -66.52 -15.81 -6.96
C LEU A 9 -66.19 -14.31 -6.96
N PHE A 10 -66.50 -13.70 -5.83
CA PHE A 10 -66.74 -12.27 -5.58
C PHE A 10 -65.44 -11.51 -5.21
N LEU A 11 -65.22 -10.34 -5.83
CA LEU A 11 -64.64 -9.14 -5.20
C LEU A 11 -65.67 -8.53 -4.22
N PRO A 12 -65.43 -7.40 -3.52
CA PRO A 12 -64.44 -6.97 -2.51
C PRO A 12 -65.19 -6.71 -1.15
N VAL A 13 -64.82 -5.70 -0.34
CA VAL A 13 -65.51 -5.10 0.87
C VAL A 13 -64.70 -5.31 2.17
N VAL A 14 -63.98 -4.29 2.66
CA VAL A 14 -64.44 -3.20 3.56
C VAL A 14 -64.85 -3.69 4.96
N LYS A 15 -64.06 -3.22 5.94
CA LYS A 15 -64.35 -2.91 7.36
C LYS A 15 -65.33 -3.79 8.16
N LYS A 16 -64.81 -4.15 9.35
CA LYS A 16 -65.48 -4.19 10.67
C LYS A 16 -66.23 -5.48 11.01
N TYR A 17 -65.65 -6.30 11.89
CA TYR A 17 -66.06 -6.44 13.30
C TYR A 17 -65.56 -7.77 13.89
N LEU A 18 -64.74 -7.67 14.94
CA LEU A 18 -64.98 -8.44 16.15
C LEU A 18 -64.91 -7.44 17.32
N ARG A 19 -66.06 -7.22 17.96
CA ARG A 19 -66.20 -6.53 19.24
C ARG A 19 -66.21 -7.63 20.31
N PHE A 20 -65.38 -7.51 21.34
CA PHE A 20 -65.82 -7.76 22.71
C PHE A 20 -65.02 -6.89 23.67
N GLN A 21 -65.74 -6.25 24.59
CA GLN A 21 -65.25 -5.35 25.63
C GLN A 21 -64.67 -6.18 26.79
N SER A 22 -63.53 -5.74 27.33
CA SER A 22 -63.36 -5.51 28.78
C SER A 22 -62.00 -4.88 29.07
N SER A 23 -62.05 -3.69 29.67
CA SER A 23 -61.06 -3.11 30.59
C SER A 23 -59.58 -3.48 30.40
N GLY A 24 -58.85 -2.63 29.68
CA GLY A 24 -57.40 -2.52 29.80
C GLY A 24 -56.99 -1.19 29.21
N ARG A 25 -56.48 -0.27 30.05
CA ARG A 25 -55.73 0.89 29.58
C ARG A 25 -54.60 0.37 28.68
N THR A 26 -54.71 0.58 27.38
CA THR A 26 -53.54 0.55 26.50
C THR A 26 -53.25 1.98 26.14
N ASP A 27 -52.24 2.52 26.82
CA ASP A 27 -51.69 3.84 26.59
C ASP A 27 -51.40 4.04 25.12
N TYR A 28 -52.01 5.08 24.56
CA TYR A 28 -51.74 5.57 23.23
C TYR A 28 -50.32 6.18 23.27
N TYR A 29 -49.30 5.35 23.02
CA TYR A 29 -47.95 5.87 22.77
C TYR A 29 -47.95 6.53 21.39
N ASP A 30 -48.00 7.86 21.43
CA ASP A 30 -47.72 8.76 20.33
C ASP A 30 -46.22 8.60 19.97
N GLU A 31 -45.89 7.67 19.06
CA GLU A 31 -44.55 7.60 18.48
C GLU A 31 -44.34 8.78 17.53
N CYS A 32 -44.01 9.94 18.09
CA CYS A 32 -43.26 10.96 17.39
C CYS A 32 -42.01 10.28 16.79
N ALA A 33 -41.98 10.10 15.46
CA ALA A 33 -40.82 9.59 14.75
C ALA A 33 -39.59 10.40 15.18
N LYS A 34 -38.69 9.77 15.94
CA LYS A 34 -37.48 10.43 16.46
C LYS A 34 -36.68 10.95 15.26
N LYS A 35 -36.57 12.27 15.14
CA LYS A 35 -35.75 12.89 14.10
C LYS A 35 -34.29 12.50 14.32
N GLN A 36 -33.60 12.18 13.24
CA GLN A 36 -32.17 11.87 13.27
C GLN A 36 -31.37 13.14 13.57
N ASN A 37 -30.47 13.11 14.53
CA ASN A 37 -29.54 14.21 14.77
C ASN A 37 -28.32 14.06 13.84
N VAL A 38 -27.88 15.15 13.22
CA VAL A 38 -26.66 15.18 12.41
C VAL A 38 -25.84 16.43 12.75
N VAL A 39 -24.53 16.26 12.81
CA VAL A 39 -23.58 17.37 12.96
C VAL A 39 -23.06 17.76 11.59
N ILE A 40 -23.03 19.06 11.29
CA ILE A 40 -22.36 19.61 10.11
C ILE A 40 -21.19 20.48 10.57
N GLU A 41 -19.99 20.16 10.10
CA GLU A 41 -18.76 20.86 10.49
C GLU A 41 -17.95 21.29 9.27
N HIS A 42 -17.51 22.55 9.27
CA HIS A 42 -16.56 23.07 8.29
C HIS A 42 -15.16 22.56 8.61
N LEU A 43 -14.42 22.10 7.60
CA LEU A 43 -13.06 21.60 7.74
C LEU A 43 -12.05 22.63 7.18
N PRO A 44 -11.66 23.67 7.94
CA PRO A 44 -10.80 24.75 7.44
C PRO A 44 -9.36 24.31 7.12
N GLU A 45 -8.94 23.16 7.66
CA GLU A 45 -7.64 22.55 7.41
C GLU A 45 -7.60 21.79 6.08
N ARG A 46 -8.73 21.65 5.38
CA ARG A 46 -8.83 20.96 4.09
C ARG A 46 -9.13 21.97 2.99
N GLU A 47 -8.46 21.80 1.85
CA GLU A 47 -8.67 22.66 0.68
C GLU A 47 -8.70 21.86 -0.62
N MET A 48 -9.14 22.52 -1.69
CA MET A 48 -9.34 21.92 -3.01
C MET A 48 -8.31 22.38 -4.03
N VAL A 49 -7.74 21.41 -4.75
CA VAL A 49 -6.95 21.60 -5.97
C VAL A 49 -7.75 21.04 -7.14
N ARG A 50 -7.80 21.78 -8.25
CA ARG A 50 -8.52 21.37 -9.46
C ARG A 50 -7.55 20.93 -10.54
N LEU A 51 -7.82 19.77 -11.13
CA LEU A 51 -7.17 19.32 -12.36
C LEU A 51 -8.20 19.32 -13.49
N LYS A 52 -7.82 19.85 -14.65
CA LYS A 52 -8.67 19.87 -15.85
C LYS A 52 -7.87 19.56 -17.11
N GLY A 53 -8.35 18.62 -17.94
CA GLY A 53 -7.80 18.28 -19.25
C GLY A 53 -7.97 16.80 -19.59
N ASP A 54 -7.76 16.48 -20.86
CA ASP A 54 -8.04 15.15 -21.44
C ASP A 54 -7.21 14.03 -20.76
N ASP A 55 -5.98 14.35 -20.31
CA ASP A 55 -5.04 13.38 -19.76
C ASP A 55 -5.16 13.19 -18.22
N VAL A 56 -6.15 13.80 -17.55
CA VAL A 56 -6.19 13.87 -16.07
C VAL A 56 -6.21 12.48 -15.42
N ILE A 57 -7.01 11.55 -15.93
CA ILE A 57 -7.13 10.19 -15.37
C ILE A 57 -5.82 9.43 -15.52
N GLU A 58 -5.23 9.41 -16.73
CA GLU A 58 -3.96 8.71 -16.98
C GLU A 58 -2.81 9.33 -16.17
N PHE A 59 -2.78 10.65 -16.07
CA PHE A 59 -1.82 11.39 -15.27
C PHE A 59 -1.88 11.03 -13.78
N LEU A 60 -3.09 11.06 -13.19
CA LEU A 60 -3.27 10.69 -11.79
C LEU A 60 -3.01 9.21 -11.54
N GLN A 61 -3.34 8.33 -12.51
CA GLN A 61 -3.16 6.89 -12.36
C GLN A 61 -1.72 6.50 -12.03
N GLY A 62 -0.72 7.22 -12.58
CA GLY A 62 0.70 6.99 -12.28
C GLY A 62 1.21 7.63 -10.98
N LEU A 63 0.43 8.48 -10.31
CA LEU A 63 0.87 9.26 -9.15
C LEU A 63 0.18 8.88 -7.84
N VAL A 64 -1.04 8.36 -7.90
CA VAL A 64 -1.82 8.01 -6.71
C VAL A 64 -1.84 6.50 -6.45
N THR A 65 -1.99 6.10 -5.20
CA THR A 65 -2.02 4.69 -4.77
C THR A 65 -3.26 3.91 -5.21
N ASN A 66 -4.36 4.57 -5.58
CA ASN A 66 -5.64 3.94 -5.88
C ASN A 66 -5.98 3.98 -7.39
N ASP A 67 -6.89 3.13 -7.87
CA ASP A 67 -7.26 3.04 -9.29
C ASP A 67 -8.25 4.14 -9.70
N ILE A 68 -7.72 5.27 -10.18
CA ILE A 68 -8.54 6.41 -10.60
C ILE A 68 -9.34 6.11 -11.88
N THR A 69 -9.01 5.03 -12.62
CA THR A 69 -9.79 4.62 -13.80
C THR A 69 -11.20 4.17 -13.44
N GLN A 70 -11.46 3.84 -12.17
CA GLN A 70 -12.80 3.59 -11.65
C GLN A 70 -13.73 4.81 -11.82
N PHE A 71 -13.19 6.02 -11.93
CA PHE A 71 -13.99 7.21 -12.23
C PHE A 71 -14.64 7.17 -13.62
N GLN A 72 -14.06 6.42 -14.56
CA GLN A 72 -14.64 6.24 -15.89
C GLN A 72 -15.48 4.95 -15.97
N LYS A 73 -15.04 3.88 -15.28
CA LYS A 73 -15.64 2.55 -15.38
C LYS A 73 -16.91 2.36 -14.56
N ASN A 74 -17.01 3.00 -13.39
CA ASN A 74 -18.09 2.72 -12.45
C ASN A 74 -18.87 4.00 -12.10
N PRO A 75 -20.09 4.20 -12.63
CA PRO A 75 -20.86 5.42 -12.40
C PRO A 75 -21.15 5.70 -10.91
N ASN A 76 -21.12 4.69 -10.04
CA ASN A 76 -21.48 4.82 -8.62
C ASN A 76 -20.35 5.38 -7.74
N ILE A 77 -19.12 5.49 -8.26
CA ILE A 77 -17.96 5.97 -7.50
C ILE A 77 -17.77 7.47 -7.69
N ASN A 78 -18.26 8.26 -6.73
CA ASN A 78 -18.21 9.73 -6.80
C ASN A 78 -17.00 10.34 -6.07
N SER A 79 -16.42 9.61 -5.13
CA SER A 79 -15.23 9.99 -4.37
C SER A 79 -14.29 8.79 -4.21
N MET A 80 -13.01 9.06 -3.96
CA MET A 80 -12.01 8.01 -3.75
C MET A 80 -10.92 8.50 -2.80
N TYR A 81 -10.55 7.67 -1.84
CA TYR A 81 -9.37 7.94 -1.01
C TYR A 81 -8.13 7.46 -1.75
N ALA A 82 -7.10 8.31 -1.79
CA ALA A 82 -5.82 7.95 -2.39
C ALA A 82 -4.68 8.75 -1.76
N MET A 83 -3.48 8.20 -1.80
CA MET A 83 -2.28 8.85 -1.30
C MET A 83 -1.31 9.13 -2.44
N PHE A 84 -0.58 10.24 -2.33
CA PHE A 84 0.61 10.49 -3.12
C PHE A 84 1.82 10.06 -2.32
N LEU A 85 2.69 9.24 -2.92
CA LEU A 85 3.91 8.77 -2.27
C LEU A 85 5.13 9.47 -2.83
N ASN A 86 6.22 9.43 -2.08
CA ASN A 86 7.53 9.71 -2.64
C ASN A 86 8.11 8.45 -3.30
N LYS A 87 9.23 8.63 -4.02
CA LYS A 87 10.00 7.53 -4.63
C LYS A 87 10.48 6.44 -3.66
N SER A 88 10.45 6.68 -2.34
CA SER A 88 10.79 5.68 -1.32
C SER A 88 9.56 4.95 -0.76
N GLY A 89 8.35 5.18 -1.30
CA GLY A 89 7.12 4.56 -0.84
C GLY A 89 6.56 5.11 0.47
N ARG A 90 6.91 6.36 0.84
CA ARG A 90 6.36 7.04 2.03
C ARG A 90 5.31 8.07 1.63
N VAL A 91 4.28 8.21 2.45
CA VAL A 91 3.15 9.12 2.22
C VAL A 91 3.65 10.57 2.20
N LEU A 92 3.36 11.28 1.12
CA LEU A 92 3.52 12.73 1.04
C LEU A 92 2.21 13.43 1.37
N TYR A 93 1.12 13.02 0.72
CA TYR A 93 -0.17 13.70 0.79
C TYR A 93 -1.30 12.67 0.86
N ASP A 94 -2.18 12.80 1.85
CA ASP A 94 -3.44 12.08 1.93
C ASP A 94 -4.54 12.89 1.24
N THR A 95 -5.22 12.28 0.28
CA THR A 95 -6.16 13.00 -0.58
C THR A 95 -7.49 12.27 -0.75
N ILE A 96 -8.55 13.05 -0.89
CA ILE A 96 -9.83 12.55 -1.38
C ILE A 96 -10.06 13.16 -2.76
N LEU A 97 -10.21 12.29 -3.76
CA LEU A 97 -10.46 12.66 -5.14
C LEU A 97 -11.97 12.66 -5.37
N TYR A 98 -12.48 13.64 -6.10
CA TYR A 98 -13.90 13.74 -6.42
C TYR A 98 -14.12 13.77 -7.92
N ARG A 99 -15.05 12.94 -8.38
CA ARG A 99 -15.57 13.01 -9.73
C ARG A 99 -16.47 14.25 -9.86
N THR A 100 -16.32 14.97 -10.96
CA THR A 100 -17.23 16.06 -11.30
C THR A 100 -18.13 15.68 -12.49
N LYS A 101 -19.13 16.53 -12.79
CA LYS A 101 -19.98 16.32 -13.98
C LYS A 101 -19.20 16.47 -15.30
N ASP A 102 -18.08 17.17 -15.25
CA ASP A 102 -17.14 17.31 -16.37
C ASP A 102 -16.14 16.14 -16.27
N PRO A 103 -16.14 15.18 -17.22
CA PRO A 103 -15.32 13.98 -17.15
C PRO A 103 -13.81 14.28 -17.19
N ASP A 104 -13.43 15.43 -17.74
CA ASP A 104 -12.03 15.87 -17.86
C ASP A 104 -11.59 16.68 -16.64
N LYS A 105 -12.44 16.77 -15.60
CA LYS A 105 -12.19 17.54 -14.38
C LYS A 105 -12.30 16.67 -13.14
N VAL A 106 -11.22 16.68 -12.35
CA VAL A 106 -11.14 16.03 -11.03
C VAL A 106 -10.79 17.08 -9.98
N LEU A 107 -11.46 17.03 -8.83
CA LEU A 107 -11.11 17.82 -7.66
C LEU A 107 -10.33 16.96 -6.67
N ILE A 108 -9.29 17.52 -6.09
CA ILE A 108 -8.41 16.87 -5.12
C ILE A 108 -8.51 17.64 -3.81
N GLU A 109 -9.07 17.02 -2.79
CA GLU A 109 -9.01 17.51 -1.42
C GLU A 109 -7.67 17.12 -0.80
N CYS A 110 -6.98 18.10 -0.21
CA CYS A 110 -5.72 17.92 0.51
C CYS A 110 -5.68 18.80 1.76
N ASP A 111 -4.67 18.61 2.60
CA ASP A 111 -4.41 19.50 3.73
C ASP A 111 -3.96 20.88 3.23
N LYS A 112 -4.50 21.92 3.85
CA LYS A 112 -4.27 23.31 3.44
C LYS A 112 -2.80 23.71 3.46
N ASN A 113 -2.03 23.14 4.38
CA ASN A 113 -0.62 23.49 4.58
C ASN A 113 0.30 22.88 3.52
N ILE A 114 -0.20 22.01 2.62
CA ILE A 114 0.57 21.36 1.56
C ILE A 114 0.00 21.55 0.15
N SER A 115 -1.09 22.28 -0.04
CA SER A 115 -1.68 22.48 -1.36
C SER A 115 -0.72 23.10 -2.38
N ASN A 116 0.13 24.03 -1.94
CA ASN A 116 1.17 24.61 -2.79
C ASN A 116 2.20 23.54 -3.22
N GLU A 117 2.64 22.71 -2.27
CA GLU A 117 3.59 21.61 -2.44
C GLU A 117 3.02 20.53 -3.34
N LEU A 118 1.76 20.12 -3.13
CA LEU A 118 1.03 19.20 -3.99
C LEU A 118 0.94 19.74 -5.41
N ARG A 119 0.57 21.01 -5.61
CA ARG A 119 0.52 21.62 -6.94
C ARG A 119 1.90 21.66 -7.61
N ARG A 120 2.97 21.97 -6.87
CA ARG A 120 4.36 21.90 -7.38
C ARG A 120 4.74 20.47 -7.76
N HIS A 121 4.39 19.49 -6.92
CA HIS A 121 4.61 18.06 -7.19
C HIS A 121 3.89 17.62 -8.46
N LEU A 122 2.61 17.97 -8.62
CA LEU A 122 1.85 17.66 -9.84
C LEU A 122 2.47 18.34 -11.07
N ARG A 123 2.91 19.60 -10.97
CA ARG A 123 3.58 20.31 -12.08
C ARG A 123 4.88 19.64 -12.52
N LEU A 124 5.64 19.06 -11.59
CA LEU A 124 6.86 18.32 -11.89
C LEU A 124 6.60 17.14 -12.83
N TYR A 125 5.51 16.40 -12.62
CA TYR A 125 5.15 15.23 -13.43
C TYR A 125 4.27 15.56 -14.65
N ARG A 126 3.78 16.80 -14.78
CA ARG A 126 2.90 17.25 -15.87
C ARG A 126 3.57 17.30 -17.25
N VAL A 127 4.91 17.28 -17.32
CA VAL A 127 5.68 17.58 -18.54
C VAL A 127 5.09 16.89 -19.78
N ARG A 128 4.81 17.68 -20.84
CA ARG A 128 4.18 17.26 -22.11
C ARG A 128 2.72 16.76 -22.05
N ARG A 129 2.03 16.83 -20.91
CA ARG A 129 0.59 16.50 -20.80
C ARG A 129 -0.30 17.72 -20.94
N LYS A 130 -1.45 17.56 -21.61
CA LYS A 130 -2.42 18.63 -21.85
C LYS A 130 -3.39 18.76 -20.67
N LEU A 131 -2.89 19.27 -19.54
CA LEU A 131 -3.71 19.50 -18.36
C LEU A 131 -3.35 20.79 -17.61
N GLN A 132 -4.34 21.35 -16.94
CA GLN A 132 -4.27 22.52 -16.07
C GLN A 132 -4.35 22.08 -14.60
N ILE A 133 -3.60 22.77 -13.74
CA ILE A 133 -3.53 22.52 -12.29
C ILE A 133 -3.75 23.85 -11.58
N ASP A 134 -4.95 24.04 -11.09
CA ASP A 134 -5.40 25.31 -10.52
C ASP A 134 -5.67 25.17 -9.01
N PRO A 135 -5.38 26.21 -8.23
CA PRO A 135 -6.00 26.33 -6.91
C PRO A 135 -7.51 26.42 -7.05
N SER A 136 -8.25 25.86 -6.09
CA SER A 136 -9.71 25.98 -6.02
C SER A 136 -10.20 26.27 -4.60
N HIS A 137 -9.31 26.73 -3.71
CA HIS A 137 -9.59 27.00 -2.29
C HIS A 137 -10.55 28.18 -2.09
N ASP A 138 -10.49 29.20 -2.95
CA ASP A 138 -11.43 30.33 -2.91
C ASP A 138 -12.79 29.99 -3.51
N GLU A 139 -12.90 28.88 -4.23
CA GLU A 139 -14.14 28.47 -4.90
C GLU A 139 -14.95 27.48 -4.06
N TYR A 140 -14.28 26.62 -3.28
CA TYR A 140 -14.93 25.53 -2.55
C TYR A 140 -14.48 25.45 -1.10
N LYS A 141 -15.45 25.18 -0.22
CA LYS A 141 -15.26 24.80 1.19
C LYS A 141 -15.59 23.33 1.39
N VAL A 142 -14.81 22.68 2.25
CA VAL A 142 -15.00 21.27 2.61
C VAL A 142 -15.72 21.17 3.94
N TRP A 143 -16.75 20.35 3.99
CA TRP A 143 -17.50 20.08 5.21
C TRP A 143 -17.67 18.58 5.42
N ALA A 144 -17.84 18.18 6.67
CA ALA A 144 -18.29 16.86 7.05
C ALA A 144 -19.73 16.93 7.56
N VAL A 145 -20.52 15.91 7.26
CA VAL A 145 -21.81 15.67 7.90
C VAL A 145 -21.86 14.24 8.40
N TYR A 146 -22.23 14.05 9.66
CA TYR A 146 -22.26 12.73 10.28
C TYR A 146 -23.32 12.68 11.39
N ASP A 147 -23.79 11.47 11.68
CA ASP A 147 -24.66 11.22 12.82
C ASP A 147 -23.80 11.01 14.08
N PRO A 148 -23.87 11.91 15.10
CA PRO A 148 -23.05 11.81 16.31
C PRO A 148 -23.40 10.59 17.17
N ASP A 149 -24.60 10.01 17.00
CA ASP A 149 -25.07 8.87 17.80
C ASP A 149 -24.64 7.53 17.20
N VAL A 150 -24.17 7.51 15.95
CA VAL A 150 -23.65 6.31 15.29
C VAL A 150 -22.23 6.00 15.80
N ASP A 151 -22.11 4.89 16.53
CA ASP A 151 -20.85 4.30 17.00
C ASP A 151 -20.31 3.22 16.02
N GLU A 152 -19.17 2.59 16.33
CA GLU A 152 -18.59 1.46 15.58
C GLU A 152 -19.56 0.26 15.42
N ASN A 153 -20.58 0.17 16.25
CA ASN A 153 -21.50 -0.98 16.34
C ASN A 153 -22.73 -0.88 15.43
N GLU A 154 -23.05 0.32 14.94
CA GLU A 154 -24.24 0.55 14.14
C GLU A 154 -23.83 0.97 12.73
N PRO A 155 -24.41 0.36 11.68
CA PRO A 155 -24.22 0.87 10.33
C PRO A 155 -24.77 2.30 10.30
N GLU A 156 -24.02 3.23 9.70
CA GLU A 156 -24.50 4.60 9.57
C GLU A 156 -25.89 4.59 8.91
N LYS A 157 -26.88 5.12 9.63
CA LYS A 157 -28.23 5.32 9.09
C LYS A 157 -28.09 6.14 7.83
N GLN A 158 -28.73 5.71 6.74
CA GLN A 158 -28.65 6.41 5.46
C GLN A 158 -29.08 7.87 5.65
N ILE A 159 -28.12 8.77 5.82
CA ILE A 159 -28.32 10.19 5.60
C ILE A 159 -28.69 10.26 4.12
N ASN A 160 -29.91 10.69 3.79
CA ASN A 160 -30.40 10.63 2.41
C ASN A 160 -29.43 11.29 1.42
N GLU A 161 -29.36 10.75 0.20
CA GLU A 161 -28.61 11.36 -0.90
C GLU A 161 -29.27 12.68 -1.29
N LEU A 162 -28.76 13.79 -0.75
CA LEU A 162 -29.11 15.09 -1.27
C LEU A 162 -28.52 15.21 -2.67
N PHE A 163 -29.41 15.34 -3.65
CA PHE A 163 -29.10 15.48 -5.06
C PHE A 163 -28.00 16.52 -5.30
N TYR A 164 -27.12 16.20 -6.24
CA TYR A 164 -26.19 17.11 -6.92
C TYR A 164 -26.90 18.41 -7.36
N SER A 165 -26.97 19.39 -6.48
CA SER A 165 -27.21 20.76 -6.92
C SER A 165 -26.01 21.17 -7.80
N LYS A 166 -26.19 22.12 -8.73
CA LYS A 166 -25.09 22.60 -9.61
C LYS A 166 -23.83 23.06 -8.84
N HIS A 167 -23.92 23.24 -7.53
CA HIS A 167 -22.94 23.95 -6.70
C HIS A 167 -22.50 23.19 -5.45
N VAL A 168 -23.03 21.99 -5.18
CA VAL A 168 -22.69 21.19 -4.00
C VAL A 168 -22.52 19.72 -4.38
N ILE A 169 -21.36 19.16 -4.08
CA ILE A 169 -21.07 17.73 -4.22
C ILE A 169 -21.21 17.12 -2.82
N VAL A 170 -22.13 16.18 -2.66
CA VAL A 170 -22.26 15.38 -1.43
C VAL A 170 -21.87 13.94 -1.78
N SER A 171 -20.90 13.40 -1.07
CA SER A 171 -20.42 12.04 -1.29
C SER A 171 -20.17 11.34 0.04
N ALA A 172 -20.39 10.02 0.10
CA ALA A 172 -19.93 9.24 1.25
C ALA A 172 -18.41 9.41 1.43
N ASP A 173 -17.94 9.43 2.68
CA ASP A 173 -16.50 9.42 2.93
C ASP A 173 -15.92 8.08 2.40
N PRO A 174 -14.99 8.12 1.42
CA PRO A 174 -14.54 6.91 0.75
C PRO A 174 -13.67 6.01 1.64
N ARG A 175 -13.23 6.52 2.80
CA ARG A 175 -12.40 5.76 3.75
C ARG A 175 -13.23 4.80 4.59
N LEU A 176 -14.29 5.32 5.19
CA LEU A 176 -15.16 4.57 6.09
C LEU A 176 -16.54 5.22 6.10
N ARG A 177 -17.59 4.42 5.89
CA ARG A 177 -18.98 4.91 5.91
C ARG A 177 -19.32 5.58 7.24
N ASN A 178 -18.86 5.06 8.37
CA ASN A 178 -19.12 5.63 9.69
C ASN A 178 -18.51 7.04 9.88
N LEU A 179 -17.62 7.54 9.01
CA LEU A 179 -17.20 8.95 9.04
C LEU A 179 -18.26 9.92 8.49
N GLY A 180 -19.33 9.39 7.90
CA GLY A 180 -20.39 10.16 7.30
C GLY A 180 -20.11 10.54 5.85
N LYS A 181 -20.53 11.75 5.50
CA LYS A 181 -20.40 12.27 4.15
C LYS A 181 -19.50 13.50 4.11
N ARG A 182 -18.78 13.64 3.01
CA ARG A 182 -18.08 14.85 2.60
C ARG A 182 -19.03 15.73 1.79
N ILE A 183 -19.03 17.03 2.10
CA ILE A 183 -19.74 18.05 1.34
C ILE A 183 -18.69 19.02 0.78
N VAL A 184 -18.62 19.10 -0.54
CA VAL A 184 -17.85 20.13 -1.26
C VAL A 184 -18.84 21.17 -1.73
N ALA A 185 -18.94 22.26 -0.99
CA ALA A 185 -19.86 23.37 -1.27
C ALA A 185 -19.07 24.57 -1.81
N ARG A 186 -19.73 25.49 -2.51
CA ARG A 186 -19.04 26.72 -2.93
C ARG A 186 -18.66 27.56 -1.71
N SER A 187 -17.66 28.41 -1.87
CA SER A 187 -17.15 29.28 -0.80
C SER A 187 -18.18 30.28 -0.26
N ASP A 188 -19.18 30.65 -1.06
CA ASP A 188 -20.31 31.48 -0.63
C ASP A 188 -21.35 30.73 0.23
N ASN A 189 -21.29 29.39 0.29
CA ASN A 189 -22.16 28.65 1.17
C ASN A 189 -21.68 28.72 2.62
N GLU A 190 -22.61 29.04 3.51
CA GLU A 190 -22.41 29.02 4.95
C GLU A 190 -23.11 27.83 5.61
N PHE A 191 -22.83 27.61 6.89
CA PHE A 191 -23.50 26.59 7.68
C PHE A 191 -25.03 26.72 7.58
N SER A 192 -25.55 27.95 7.58
CA SER A 192 -27.00 28.18 7.54
C SER A 192 -27.65 27.65 6.26
N ASP A 193 -26.95 27.70 5.13
CA ASP A 193 -27.43 27.17 3.84
C ASP A 193 -27.46 25.65 3.83
N LEU A 194 -26.39 25.03 4.32
CA LEU A 194 -26.29 23.57 4.46
C LEU A 194 -27.32 23.06 5.48
N ALA A 195 -27.48 23.74 6.61
CA ALA A 195 -28.46 23.39 7.63
C ALA A 195 -29.89 23.47 7.08
N LYS A 196 -30.24 24.52 6.31
CA LYS A 196 -31.53 24.62 5.62
C LYS A 196 -31.74 23.48 4.62
N MET A 197 -30.68 23.09 3.90
CA MET A 197 -30.72 21.99 2.94
C MET A 197 -31.09 20.66 3.60
N TYR A 198 -30.45 20.33 4.72
CA TYR A 198 -30.76 19.11 5.48
C TYR A 198 -32.08 19.20 6.25
N ALA A 199 -32.43 20.36 6.79
CA ALA A 199 -33.71 20.56 7.49
C ALA A 199 -34.94 20.33 6.59
N ARG A 200 -34.83 20.61 5.28
CA ARG A 200 -35.90 20.35 4.29
C ARG A 200 -36.27 18.87 4.15
N LEU A 201 -35.41 17.95 4.58
CA LEU A 201 -35.73 16.52 4.61
C LEU A 201 -36.82 16.19 5.63
N GLY A 202 -37.08 17.06 6.61
CA GLY A 202 -38.19 16.94 7.57
C GLY A 202 -37.96 15.95 8.73
N HIS A 203 -37.05 14.99 8.56
CA HIS A 203 -36.70 13.96 9.55
C HIS A 203 -35.30 14.14 10.15
N VAL A 204 -34.61 15.24 9.87
CA VAL A 204 -33.23 15.51 10.31
C VAL A 204 -33.18 16.79 11.15
N VAL A 205 -32.47 16.73 12.28
CA VAL A 205 -32.09 17.89 13.11
C VAL A 205 -30.61 18.13 12.90
N VAL A 206 -30.26 19.34 12.45
CA VAL A 206 -28.87 19.72 12.21
C VAL A 206 -28.32 20.45 13.42
N THR A 207 -27.15 20.06 13.88
CA THR A 207 -26.43 20.67 15.00
C THR A 207 -25.02 21.12 14.60
N HIS A 208 -24.48 22.05 15.37
CA HIS A 208 -23.08 22.48 15.27
C HIS A 208 -22.16 21.49 16.00
N PRO A 209 -20.88 21.38 15.60
CA PRO A 209 -19.91 20.59 16.34
C PRO A 209 -19.68 21.21 17.73
N THR A 210 -19.35 20.35 18.70
CA THR A 210 -18.94 20.76 20.04
C THR A 210 -17.48 20.37 20.29
N THR A 211 -16.91 20.76 21.43
CA THR A 211 -15.55 20.36 21.82
C THR A 211 -15.39 18.84 21.86
N ASP A 212 -16.41 18.12 22.33
CA ASP A 212 -16.38 16.66 22.47
C ASP A 212 -16.99 15.91 21.27
N TRP A 213 -17.75 16.60 20.41
CA TRP A 213 -18.37 16.04 19.21
C TRP A 213 -18.02 16.84 17.96
N ASN A 214 -16.73 16.85 17.64
CA ASN A 214 -16.21 17.34 16.37
C ASN A 214 -15.65 16.21 15.50
N TYR A 215 -15.35 16.53 14.26
CA TYR A 215 -14.92 15.59 13.25
C TYR A 215 -13.55 14.95 13.59
N ARG A 216 -12.65 15.69 14.25
CA ARG A 216 -11.35 15.15 14.70
C ARG A 216 -11.55 14.08 15.77
N ASP A 217 -12.41 14.33 16.76
CA ASP A 217 -12.76 13.32 17.78
C ASP A 217 -13.42 12.08 17.16
N ARG A 218 -14.30 12.29 16.19
CA ARG A 218 -14.90 11.18 15.41
C ARG A 218 -13.84 10.35 14.70
N ARG A 219 -12.89 10.98 14.00
CA ARG A 219 -11.78 10.27 13.35
C ARG A 219 -10.93 9.48 14.35
N TYR A 220 -10.64 10.05 15.51
CA TYR A 220 -9.86 9.39 16.56
C TYR A 220 -10.61 8.22 17.18
N THR A 221 -11.93 8.28 17.26
CA THR A 221 -12.77 7.14 17.66
C THR A 221 -12.53 5.94 16.76
N PHE A 222 -12.50 6.16 15.44
CA PHE A 222 -12.30 5.10 14.45
C PHE A 222 -10.82 4.80 14.13
N GLY A 223 -9.85 5.51 14.75
CA GLY A 223 -8.43 5.32 14.47
C GLY A 223 -7.98 5.80 13.09
N ILE A 224 -8.59 6.85 12.55
CA ILE A 224 -8.33 7.36 11.20
C ILE A 224 -7.46 8.62 11.24
N ALA A 225 -6.31 8.57 10.58
CA ALA A 225 -5.43 9.71 10.40
C ALA A 225 -5.86 10.60 9.23
N GLU A 226 -5.69 11.92 9.35
CA GLU A 226 -5.91 12.89 8.29
C GLU A 226 -4.96 14.09 8.43
N GLY A 227 -4.38 14.52 7.31
CA GLY A 227 -3.53 15.70 7.24
C GLY A 227 -2.10 15.54 7.75
N ILE A 228 -1.33 16.62 7.64
CA ILE A 228 0.15 16.58 7.78
C ILE A 228 0.64 16.42 9.21
N TRP A 229 -0.16 16.82 10.18
CA TRP A 229 0.19 16.68 11.59
C TRP A 229 0.11 15.22 12.02
N GLU A 230 -0.82 14.48 11.44
CA GLU A 230 -1.05 13.08 11.74
C GLU A 230 -0.23 12.16 10.83
N MET A 231 -0.03 12.56 9.57
CA MET A 231 0.82 11.89 8.58
C MET A 231 1.88 12.85 8.02
N PRO A 232 2.97 13.12 8.75
CA PRO A 232 4.01 14.03 8.28
C PRO A 232 4.60 13.58 6.93
N PRO A 233 4.68 14.47 5.92
CA PRO A 233 5.16 14.13 4.59
C PRO A 233 6.53 13.45 4.60
N GLY A 234 6.61 12.31 3.95
CA GLY A 234 7.84 11.53 3.81
C GLY A 234 8.26 10.75 5.06
N LYS A 235 7.44 10.70 6.13
CA LYS A 235 7.74 9.91 7.34
C LYS A 235 6.89 8.63 7.44
N CYS A 236 5.60 8.72 7.15
CA CYS A 236 4.66 7.63 7.36
C CYS A 236 4.65 6.61 6.20
N PHE A 237 4.46 5.34 6.51
CA PHE A 237 4.20 4.30 5.51
C PHE A 237 2.68 4.17 5.25
N PRO A 238 2.24 3.98 3.99
CA PRO A 238 0.81 3.91 3.66
C PRO A 238 0.03 2.87 4.47
N LEU A 239 0.64 1.69 4.64
CA LEU A 239 0.04 0.57 5.39
C LEU A 239 0.02 0.80 6.90
N GLU A 240 0.94 1.60 7.44
CA GLU A 240 0.85 2.04 8.85
C GLU A 240 -0.34 2.99 9.04
N SER A 241 -0.73 3.72 7.99
CA SER A 241 -1.93 4.56 7.94
C SER A 241 -3.23 3.83 7.61
N ASN A 242 -3.22 2.49 7.58
CA ASN A 242 -4.39 1.68 7.24
C ASN A 242 -4.95 1.96 5.83
N CYS A 243 -4.14 2.42 4.88
CA CYS A 243 -4.64 2.70 3.53
C CYS A 243 -5.21 1.46 2.83
N ASP A 244 -4.71 0.28 3.19
CA ASP A 244 -5.19 -1.04 2.74
C ASP A 244 -6.58 -1.38 3.26
N PHE A 245 -6.95 -0.88 4.45
CA PHE A 245 -8.26 -1.10 5.04
C PHE A 245 -9.25 0.05 4.75
N LEU A 246 -8.75 1.23 4.40
CA LEU A 246 -9.54 2.45 4.15
C LEU A 246 -9.78 2.72 2.66
N ASN A 247 -9.78 1.67 1.82
CA ASN A 247 -9.95 1.77 0.37
C ASN A 247 -9.00 2.81 -0.28
N GLY A 248 -7.79 2.95 0.25
CA GLY A 248 -6.82 3.98 -0.13
C GLY A 248 -5.76 3.52 -1.13
N ILE A 249 -5.72 2.23 -1.45
CA ILE A 249 -4.74 1.61 -2.34
C ILE A 249 -5.40 0.48 -3.14
N ASP A 250 -5.04 0.37 -4.41
CA ASP A 250 -5.36 -0.80 -5.23
C ASP A 250 -4.05 -1.56 -5.51
N PHE A 251 -4.01 -2.85 -5.21
CA PHE A 251 -2.84 -3.71 -5.46
C PHE A 251 -2.86 -4.34 -6.85
N HIS A 252 -3.98 -4.24 -7.58
CA HIS A 252 -4.17 -4.80 -8.92
C HIS A 252 -4.06 -3.75 -10.04
N LYS A 253 -3.87 -2.46 -9.69
CA LYS A 253 -3.64 -1.40 -10.67
C LYS A 253 -2.21 -1.44 -11.25
N GLY A 254 -2.03 -0.69 -12.34
CA GLY A 254 -0.72 -0.47 -12.95
C GLY A 254 0.24 0.36 -12.10
N CYS A 255 1.46 0.57 -12.61
CA CYS A 255 2.54 1.22 -11.90
C CYS A 255 2.20 2.63 -11.41
N TYR A 256 2.56 2.93 -10.16
CA TYR A 256 2.48 4.27 -9.59
C TYR A 256 3.73 4.61 -8.77
N LEU A 257 3.97 5.90 -8.55
CA LEU A 257 5.15 6.38 -7.82
C LEU A 257 5.23 5.77 -6.40
N GLY A 258 6.32 5.07 -6.10
CA GLY A 258 6.58 4.51 -4.77
C GLY A 258 5.86 3.19 -4.45
N GLN A 259 5.38 2.48 -5.48
CA GLN A 259 4.68 1.21 -5.34
C GLN A 259 5.55 0.09 -4.74
N GLU A 260 6.83 0.02 -5.08
CA GLU A 260 7.69 -1.16 -4.87
C GLU A 260 7.78 -1.54 -3.39
N LEU A 261 7.99 -0.55 -2.52
CA LEU A 261 8.05 -0.79 -1.09
C LEU A 261 6.69 -1.17 -0.52
N THR A 262 5.63 -0.49 -0.97
CA THR A 262 4.25 -0.73 -0.49
C THR A 262 3.80 -2.14 -0.85
N ALA A 263 4.00 -2.57 -2.10
CA ALA A 263 3.69 -3.92 -2.57
C ALA A 263 4.53 -4.97 -1.84
N ARG A 264 5.84 -4.73 -1.63
CA ARG A 264 6.70 -5.65 -0.88
C ARG A 264 6.20 -5.88 0.55
N VAL A 265 5.87 -4.80 1.27
CA VAL A 265 5.38 -4.92 2.66
C VAL A 265 4.03 -5.63 2.70
N TYR A 266 3.15 -5.37 1.73
CA TYR A 266 1.87 -6.07 1.62
C TYR A 266 2.03 -7.57 1.41
N HIS A 267 2.85 -7.99 0.43
CA HIS A 267 3.05 -9.41 0.11
C HIS A 267 3.90 -10.17 1.13
N THR A 268 4.79 -9.50 1.85
CA THR A 268 5.55 -10.11 2.96
C THR A 268 4.74 -10.21 4.26
N GLY A 269 3.56 -9.59 4.32
CA GLY A 269 2.52 -9.86 5.32
C GLY A 269 2.72 -9.24 6.71
N VAL A 270 3.76 -8.44 6.95
CA VAL A 270 4.11 -7.99 8.31
C VAL A 270 4.02 -6.47 8.46
N VAL A 271 2.81 -5.95 8.71
CA VAL A 271 2.58 -4.56 9.15
C VAL A 271 2.50 -4.53 10.67
N ARG A 272 3.62 -4.20 11.32
CA ARG A 272 3.73 -4.28 12.80
C ARG A 272 3.11 -3.10 13.53
N LYS A 273 3.03 -1.95 12.89
CA LYS A 273 2.50 -0.71 13.47
C LYS A 273 1.35 -0.19 12.64
N ARG A 274 0.32 0.31 13.31
CA ARG A 274 -0.82 0.94 12.64
C ARG A 274 -1.30 2.15 13.44
N HIS A 275 -1.96 3.07 12.76
CA HIS A 275 -2.80 4.06 13.41
C HIS A 275 -3.96 3.36 14.10
N MET A 276 -4.07 3.53 15.41
CA MET A 276 -5.08 2.89 16.26
C MET A 276 -5.71 3.90 17.20
N PRO A 277 -7.01 3.73 17.54
CA PRO A 277 -7.67 4.54 18.54
C PRO A 277 -7.12 4.22 19.93
N VAL A 278 -6.86 5.26 20.69
CA VAL A 278 -6.43 5.19 22.09
C VAL A 278 -7.48 5.91 22.94
N ARG A 279 -7.92 5.27 24.02
CA ARG A 279 -8.88 5.84 24.97
C ARG A 279 -8.23 6.02 26.33
N PHE A 280 -8.34 7.22 26.89
CA PHE A 280 -7.86 7.52 28.23
C PHE A 280 -8.94 7.20 29.27
N THR A 281 -8.52 6.68 30.42
CA THR A 281 -9.40 6.59 31.61
C THR A 281 -9.57 7.98 32.23
N VAL A 282 -8.45 8.68 32.35
CA VAL A 282 -8.37 10.07 32.79
C VAL A 282 -7.52 10.81 31.76
N PRO A 283 -8.04 11.87 31.11
CA PRO A 283 -7.29 12.67 30.16
C PRO A 283 -6.01 13.23 30.78
N PRO A 284 -4.82 12.97 30.22
CA PRO A 284 -3.62 13.68 30.62
C PRO A 284 -3.68 15.14 30.14
N ALA A 285 -3.01 16.05 30.86
CA ALA A 285 -2.97 17.47 30.50
C ALA A 285 -2.34 17.74 29.13
N ASP A 286 -1.36 16.92 28.76
CA ASP A 286 -0.78 16.86 27.42
C ASP A 286 -0.47 15.39 27.12
N ALA A 287 -1.03 14.87 26.02
CA ALA A 287 -0.79 13.50 25.57
C ALA A 287 -0.07 13.46 24.23
N GLU A 288 -0.02 14.57 23.48
CA GLU A 288 0.44 14.54 22.10
C GLU A 288 1.95 14.24 22.04
N ARG A 289 2.35 13.39 21.10
CA ARG A 289 3.75 12.94 20.91
C ARG A 289 4.36 12.16 22.07
N LYS A 290 3.59 11.82 23.10
CA LYS A 290 4.06 11.00 24.22
C LYS A 290 4.04 9.52 23.90
N ASP A 291 4.88 8.77 24.59
CA ASP A 291 5.01 7.34 24.38
C ASP A 291 3.94 6.56 25.13
N VAL A 292 3.36 5.59 24.43
CA VAL A 292 2.48 4.58 25.02
C VAL A 292 3.36 3.43 25.49
N THR A 293 3.29 3.13 26.79
CA THR A 293 4.13 2.10 27.44
C THR A 293 3.27 1.06 28.15
N SER A 294 3.80 -0.16 28.27
CA SER A 294 3.28 -1.17 29.18
C SER A 294 3.63 -0.82 30.64
N PRO A 295 3.02 -1.44 31.66
CA PRO A 295 3.34 -1.20 33.07
C PRO A 295 4.80 -1.59 33.42
N ILE A 296 5.40 -2.48 32.63
CA ILE A 296 6.80 -2.93 32.76
C ILE A 296 7.77 -1.96 32.06
N GLY A 297 7.28 -0.84 31.51
CA GLY A 297 8.07 0.21 30.85
C GLY A 297 8.40 -0.03 29.38
N ALA A 298 7.97 -1.15 28.78
CA ALA A 298 8.21 -1.40 27.36
C ALA A 298 7.40 -0.45 26.45
N LYS A 299 8.06 0.18 25.48
CA LYS A 299 7.40 1.04 24.48
C LYS A 299 6.52 0.21 23.52
N VAL A 300 5.25 0.60 23.47
CA VAL A 300 4.19 0.00 22.63
C VAL A 300 3.90 0.87 21.42
N GLY A 301 3.95 2.19 21.56
CA GLY A 301 3.72 3.13 20.46
C GLY A 301 3.94 4.57 20.88
N THR A 302 3.44 5.50 20.07
CA THR A 302 3.50 6.94 20.34
C THR A 302 2.17 7.57 19.95
N ILE A 303 1.67 8.48 20.80
CA ILE A 303 0.47 9.27 20.52
C ILE A 303 0.78 10.28 19.42
N ILE A 304 -0.08 10.36 18.42
CA ILE A 304 0.02 11.28 17.31
C ILE A 304 -0.72 12.57 17.62
N GLY A 305 -1.94 12.46 18.13
CA GLY A 305 -2.76 13.57 18.56
C GLY A 305 -3.84 13.13 19.53
N ALA A 306 -4.38 14.07 20.28
CA ALA A 306 -5.34 13.81 21.35
C ALA A 306 -6.51 14.80 21.33
N THR A 307 -7.67 14.34 21.75
CA THR A 307 -8.86 15.11 22.12
C THR A 307 -9.17 14.84 23.60
N SER A 308 -10.35 15.22 24.09
CA SER A 308 -10.75 15.12 25.49
C SER A 308 -10.38 13.78 26.13
N ASN A 309 -10.98 12.65 25.73
CA ASN A 309 -10.66 11.32 26.28
C ASN A 309 -10.22 10.30 25.23
N ARG A 310 -10.01 10.75 24.00
CA ARG A 310 -9.64 9.94 22.83
C ARG A 310 -8.33 10.45 22.25
N ALA A 311 -7.60 9.58 21.57
CA ALA A 311 -6.37 9.91 20.88
C ALA A 311 -6.16 8.95 19.72
N LEU A 312 -5.30 9.38 18.81
CA LEU A 312 -4.77 8.55 17.74
C LEU A 312 -3.32 8.21 18.07
N GLY A 313 -2.93 6.94 17.96
CA GLY A 313 -1.56 6.49 18.20
C GLY A 313 -1.00 5.69 17.04
N LEU A 314 0.31 5.81 16.80
CA LEU A 314 1.06 4.84 15.99
C LEU A 314 1.51 3.70 16.89
N ILE A 315 0.73 2.62 16.89
CA ILE A 315 0.81 1.56 17.89
C ILE A 315 1.31 0.26 17.27
N ARG A 316 2.18 -0.46 17.98
CA ARG A 316 2.55 -1.84 17.62
C ARG A 316 1.38 -2.77 17.95
N VAL A 317 0.74 -3.30 16.91
CA VAL A 317 -0.54 -4.02 16.99
C VAL A 317 -0.47 -5.17 18.00
N GLU A 318 0.45 -6.12 17.81
CA GLU A 318 0.59 -7.28 18.71
C GLU A 318 0.84 -6.87 20.16
N ARG A 319 1.76 -5.93 20.42
CA ARG A 319 2.10 -5.53 21.79
C ARG A 319 0.93 -4.87 22.51
N ALA A 320 0.13 -4.08 21.79
CA ALA A 320 -1.03 -3.43 22.37
C ALA A 320 -2.15 -4.42 22.66
N LEU A 321 -2.41 -5.38 21.77
CA LEU A 321 -3.49 -6.35 21.96
C LEU A 321 -3.18 -7.38 23.07
N HIS A 322 -1.91 -7.69 23.33
CA HIS A 322 -1.51 -8.56 24.45
C HIS A 322 -1.49 -7.85 25.81
N SER A 323 -1.45 -6.52 25.83
CA SER A 323 -1.35 -5.72 27.06
C SER A 323 -2.69 -5.07 27.38
N ARG A 324 -3.37 -5.53 28.44
CA ARG A 324 -4.67 -4.94 28.86
C ARG A 324 -4.51 -3.58 29.54
N ASP A 325 -3.38 -3.36 30.20
CA ASP A 325 -3.06 -2.12 30.88
C ASP A 325 -1.96 -1.40 30.12
N LEU A 326 -2.27 -0.24 29.53
CA LEU A 326 -1.30 0.64 28.91
C LEU A 326 -1.32 1.99 29.64
N GLN A 327 -0.22 2.72 29.54
CA GLN A 327 -0.10 4.05 30.13
C GLN A 327 0.61 5.04 29.22
N VAL A 328 0.19 6.29 29.33
CA VAL A 328 0.90 7.46 28.81
C VAL A 328 1.25 8.30 30.03
N ASP A 329 2.55 8.50 30.28
CA ASP A 329 3.08 9.01 31.55
C ASP A 329 2.51 8.22 32.75
N SER A 330 1.69 8.87 33.57
CA SER A 330 0.98 8.30 34.73
C SER A 330 -0.49 7.97 34.46
N GLY A 331 -1.02 8.32 33.28
CA GLY A 331 -2.41 8.14 32.92
C GLY A 331 -2.67 6.78 32.26
N ARG A 332 -3.66 6.04 32.78
CA ARG A 332 -4.07 4.75 32.20
C ARG A 332 -4.82 4.95 30.88
N CYS A 333 -4.43 4.21 29.85
CA CYS A 333 -5.08 4.19 28.55
C CYS A 333 -5.31 2.76 28.04
N TYR A 334 -6.18 2.64 27.04
CA TYR A 334 -6.50 1.39 26.35
C TYR A 334 -6.45 1.61 24.85
N VAL A 335 -5.99 0.59 24.13
CA VAL A 335 -6.01 0.57 22.66
C VAL A 335 -7.06 -0.45 22.23
N VAL A 336 -7.89 -0.07 21.26
CA VAL A 336 -8.94 -0.95 20.72
C VAL A 336 -8.61 -1.25 19.26
N LYS A 337 -8.72 -2.53 18.85
CA LYS A 337 -8.71 -2.89 17.43
C LYS A 337 -10.04 -2.41 16.82
N PRO A 338 -10.04 -1.49 15.86
CA PRO A 338 -11.29 -0.99 15.28
C PRO A 338 -12.09 -2.10 14.62
N LYS A 339 -13.40 -2.09 14.79
CA LYS A 339 -14.28 -3.15 14.23
C LYS A 339 -14.34 -3.18 12.71
N TRP A 340 -14.04 -2.07 12.06
CA TRP A 340 -14.02 -1.96 10.60
C TRP A 340 -12.76 -2.55 9.98
N TRP A 341 -11.74 -2.92 10.78
CA TRP A 341 -10.64 -3.69 10.25
C TRP A 341 -11.17 -5.04 9.74
N PRO A 342 -10.63 -5.56 8.64
CA PRO A 342 -11.01 -6.89 8.19
C PRO A 342 -10.80 -7.87 9.35
N GLU A 343 -11.77 -8.75 9.56
CA GLU A 343 -11.54 -9.92 10.38
C GLU A 343 -10.32 -10.62 9.81
N GLU A 344 -9.39 -11.01 10.68
CA GLU A 344 -8.27 -11.83 10.22
C GLU A 344 -8.92 -13.09 9.68
N ASP A 345 -8.91 -13.25 8.35
CA ASP A 345 -9.34 -14.50 7.73
C ASP A 345 -8.66 -15.61 8.52
N ALA A 346 -9.44 -16.50 9.13
CA ALA A 346 -8.92 -17.76 9.64
C ALA A 346 -8.17 -18.53 8.51
N ASP A 347 -8.31 -18.10 7.26
CA ASP A 347 -7.59 -18.59 6.09
C ASP A 347 -6.20 -17.96 5.88
N ARG A 348 -5.81 -16.88 6.58
CA ARG A 348 -4.44 -16.33 6.57
C ARG A 348 -3.55 -16.89 7.68
N ILE A 349 -4.13 -17.61 8.64
CA ILE A 349 -3.42 -18.33 9.69
C ILE A 349 -3.78 -19.80 9.51
N TYR A 350 -2.87 -20.60 8.93
CA TYR A 350 -3.05 -21.98 8.41
C TYR A 350 -3.38 -22.13 6.92
N LEU A 351 -2.45 -21.67 6.07
CA LEU A 351 -2.00 -22.56 5.00
C LEU A 351 -0.66 -23.16 5.48
N PRO A 352 -0.63 -24.37 6.06
CA PRO A 352 0.63 -25.11 6.06
C PRO A 352 1.07 -25.26 4.60
N ASP A 353 2.38 -25.12 4.35
CA ASP A 353 3.03 -25.42 3.09
C ASP A 353 2.43 -26.70 2.48
N ILE A 354 1.55 -26.53 1.50
CA ILE A 354 1.22 -27.58 0.54
C ILE A 354 1.58 -27.00 -0.81
N SER A 355 2.78 -27.36 -1.25
CA SER A 355 3.17 -27.39 -2.64
C SER A 355 2.13 -28.21 -3.43
N VAL A 356 1.32 -27.53 -4.23
CA VAL A 356 0.70 -28.16 -5.40
C VAL A 356 0.89 -27.24 -6.61
N PRO A 357 1.62 -27.66 -7.66
CA PRO A 357 1.94 -26.83 -8.81
C PRO A 357 0.72 -26.40 -9.62
N LEU A 358 0.82 -25.18 -10.14
CA LEU A 358 -0.12 -24.48 -11.01
C LEU A 358 -0.15 -25.09 -12.42
N GLN A 359 -0.62 -26.33 -12.57
CA GLN A 359 -0.78 -27.00 -13.88
C GLN A 359 -2.18 -27.55 -14.21
N CYS A 360 -3.25 -27.18 -13.49
CA CYS A 360 -4.59 -27.77 -13.73
C CYS A 360 -5.74 -26.81 -14.12
N ILE A 361 -5.48 -25.63 -14.68
CA ILE A 361 -6.55 -24.78 -15.29
C ILE A 361 -6.37 -24.59 -16.82
N ILE A 362 -5.68 -25.53 -17.48
CA ILE A 362 -5.82 -25.70 -18.93
C ILE A 362 -5.97 -27.21 -19.19
N ARG A 363 -7.12 -27.61 -19.74
CA ARG A 363 -7.60 -28.98 -20.03
C ARG A 363 -8.50 -29.62 -18.96
N LYS A 364 -9.72 -29.13 -18.84
CA LYS A 364 -10.91 -29.95 -18.49
C LYS A 364 -12.18 -29.43 -19.19
N VAL A 365 -12.11 -29.33 -20.52
CA VAL A 365 -13.26 -29.54 -21.41
C VAL A 365 -12.78 -30.47 -22.52
N ALA A 366 -12.79 -31.77 -22.24
CA ALA A 366 -12.90 -32.87 -23.20
C ALA A 366 -12.48 -34.17 -22.52
N ALA A 367 -13.35 -35.18 -22.64
CA ALA A 367 -13.06 -36.61 -22.55
C ALA A 367 -12.69 -37.18 -21.16
N TYR A 368 -13.13 -38.35 -20.73
CA TYR A 368 -14.14 -39.30 -21.19
C TYR A 368 -14.39 -40.25 -19.99
N GLN A 369 -15.42 -41.06 -20.14
CA GLN A 369 -15.94 -42.10 -19.25
C GLN A 369 -14.92 -43.11 -18.67
N LYS A 370 -15.06 -43.42 -17.36
CA LYS A 370 -15.03 -44.77 -16.71
C LYS A 370 -13.77 -45.70 -16.90
N PRO A 371 -13.61 -46.87 -16.23
CA PRO A 371 -13.05 -46.98 -14.86
C PRO A 371 -12.18 -48.27 -14.54
N TRP A 372 -11.71 -48.38 -13.27
CA TRP A 372 -11.32 -49.59 -12.47
C TRP A 372 -10.13 -50.52 -12.86
N HIS A 373 -9.25 -50.77 -11.87
CA HIS A 373 -8.65 -52.04 -11.35
C HIS A 373 -7.35 -51.67 -10.57
N GLU A 374 -7.29 -51.75 -9.23
CA GLU A 374 -7.10 -52.88 -8.30
C GLU A 374 -5.66 -52.93 -7.72
N PHE A 375 -5.59 -52.94 -6.37
CA PHE A 375 -4.69 -53.68 -5.44
C PHE A 375 -3.16 -53.78 -5.77
N SER A 376 -2.21 -53.72 -4.84
CA SER A 376 -2.17 -53.66 -3.37
C SER A 376 -0.70 -53.71 -2.90
N SER A 377 -0.47 -53.37 -1.62
CA SER A 377 0.46 -54.05 -0.67
C SER A 377 1.97 -54.15 -0.99
N ILE A 378 2.96 -54.15 -0.10
CA ILE A 378 3.15 -54.12 1.37
C ILE A 378 4.70 -54.06 1.52
N GLY A 379 5.24 -53.56 2.63
CA GLY A 379 6.51 -54.11 3.17
C GLY A 379 7.62 -53.14 3.58
N MET A 380 7.62 -52.74 4.86
CA MET A 380 8.85 -52.51 5.65
C MET A 380 9.18 -53.84 6.41
N PRO A 381 10.12 -53.99 7.38
CA PRO A 381 10.95 -52.97 8.09
C PRO A 381 12.36 -53.43 8.61
N ARG A 382 12.96 -52.58 9.48
CA ARG A 382 13.92 -52.86 10.61
C ARG A 382 15.42 -52.96 10.25
N ASP A 383 16.40 -52.60 11.09
CA ASP A 383 16.52 -51.95 12.42
C ASP A 383 18.01 -51.60 12.67
N SER A 384 18.28 -50.89 13.79
CA SER A 384 19.53 -50.85 14.62
C SER A 384 20.71 -49.89 14.32
N SER A 385 20.71 -48.73 15.01
CA SER A 385 21.61 -48.22 16.09
C SER A 385 23.08 -48.70 16.24
N PRO A 386 23.94 -48.04 17.08
CA PRO A 386 24.36 -46.62 17.11
C PRO A 386 25.88 -46.37 17.41
N GLU A 387 26.30 -45.09 17.35
CA GLU A 387 27.46 -44.43 18.05
C GLU A 387 28.93 -44.73 17.65
N PRO A 388 29.96 -43.90 18.03
CA PRO A 388 29.99 -42.54 18.63
C PRO A 388 31.02 -41.54 18.00
N GLN A 389 31.03 -40.29 18.47
CA GLN A 389 32.02 -39.22 18.18
C GLN A 389 33.36 -39.38 18.94
N PRO A 390 34.43 -38.65 18.55
CA PRO A 390 34.93 -37.50 19.34
C PRO A 390 35.49 -36.34 18.45
N SER A 391 35.31 -35.05 18.75
CA SER A 391 35.89 -34.15 19.79
C SER A 391 37.20 -33.42 19.39
N CYS A 392 37.35 -32.20 19.93
CA CYS A 392 38.52 -31.29 19.97
C CYS A 392 38.91 -30.52 18.69
N SER A 393 38.70 -29.19 18.64
CA SER A 393 39.45 -28.08 19.28
C SER A 393 40.71 -27.67 18.50
N ASN A 394 40.75 -26.42 18.00
CA ASN A 394 41.84 -25.49 18.33
C ASN A 394 41.64 -24.08 17.78
N ARG A 395 42.25 -23.18 18.54
CA ARG A 395 42.24 -21.72 18.53
C ARG A 395 43.52 -21.21 17.85
N MET A 396 43.53 -19.92 17.49
CA MET A 396 44.65 -18.98 17.26
C MET A 396 44.62 -18.36 15.85
N LYS A 397 45.07 -17.13 15.58
CA LYS A 397 45.34 -15.87 16.32
C LYS A 397 45.65 -14.83 15.23
N GLU A 398 45.52 -13.56 15.58
CA GLU A 398 45.86 -12.35 14.81
C GLU A 398 47.32 -12.21 14.40
N SER A 399 47.56 -11.35 13.39
CA SER A 399 48.68 -10.39 13.17
C SER A 399 48.77 -10.12 11.63
N ASP A 400 49.11 -8.97 11.05
CA ASP A 400 49.56 -7.67 11.54
C ASP A 400 49.72 -6.69 10.35
N VAL A 401 49.82 -5.39 10.66
CA VAL A 401 50.75 -4.39 10.05
C VAL A 401 50.38 -3.56 8.78
N CYS A 402 50.16 -2.25 9.06
CA CYS A 402 50.74 -1.01 8.47
C CYS A 402 50.35 -0.59 7.03
N LYS A 403 50.36 0.67 6.58
CA LYS A 403 50.66 2.07 7.02
C LYS A 403 50.42 2.89 5.71
N ASP A 404 49.82 4.08 5.63
CA ASP A 404 50.32 5.42 5.95
C ASP A 404 49.71 6.40 4.90
N LEU A 405 49.77 7.71 5.21
CA LEU A 405 49.73 8.91 4.35
C LEU A 405 48.42 9.71 4.18
N LEU A 406 48.39 10.81 4.96
CA LEU A 406 47.66 12.07 4.79
C LEU A 406 48.25 12.92 3.64
N ILE A 407 47.49 13.91 3.13
CA ILE A 407 47.88 15.35 2.96
C ILE A 407 46.78 16.19 2.24
N GLU A 408 46.32 17.21 2.98
CA GLU A 408 46.03 18.64 2.70
C GLU A 408 45.03 19.20 1.67
N ASN A 409 44.32 20.23 2.19
CA ASN A 409 43.42 21.19 1.57
C ASN A 409 44.14 22.25 0.71
N ARG A 410 43.46 22.78 -0.32
CA ARG A 410 43.69 24.16 -0.80
C ARG A 410 42.43 24.81 -1.41
N SER A 411 42.43 26.12 -1.32
CA SER A 411 41.35 27.12 -1.36
C SER A 411 40.87 27.56 -2.74
N VAL A 412 39.68 28.16 -2.75
CA VAL A 412 38.95 28.77 -3.89
C VAL A 412 39.20 30.27 -3.92
N GLU A 413 39.43 30.85 -5.11
CA GLU A 413 39.08 32.25 -5.42
C GLU A 413 38.51 32.38 -6.86
N PRO A 414 37.66 33.39 -7.13
CA PRO A 414 36.73 33.42 -8.27
C PRO A 414 37.22 34.31 -9.43
N LEU A 415 36.95 33.89 -10.68
CA LEU A 415 37.12 34.73 -11.86
C LEU A 415 35.76 35.15 -12.43
N GLU A 416 35.46 36.45 -12.33
CA GLU A 416 34.56 37.15 -13.25
C GLU A 416 35.22 37.25 -14.63
N LEU A 417 34.45 37.02 -15.70
CA LEU A 417 34.84 37.30 -17.08
C LEU A 417 33.66 37.97 -17.77
N LEU A 418 33.79 39.28 -17.98
CA LEU A 418 33.04 40.10 -18.94
C LEU A 418 33.84 40.16 -20.24
N VAL A 419 33.26 39.75 -21.38
CA VAL A 419 33.56 40.20 -22.76
C VAL A 419 32.32 39.80 -23.60
N GLU A 420 31.51 40.68 -24.21
CA GLU A 420 31.71 41.64 -25.32
C GLU A 420 31.87 41.03 -26.74
N ASN A 421 30.90 40.19 -27.17
CA ASN A 421 30.32 40.07 -28.53
C ASN A 421 29.97 38.63 -28.95
N GLU A 422 28.77 38.44 -29.50
CA GLU A 422 28.17 37.12 -29.84
C GLU A 422 28.80 36.40 -31.06
N ASN A 423 29.63 37.07 -31.87
CA ASN A 423 30.15 36.48 -33.12
C ASN A 423 31.38 35.57 -32.92
N ASP A 424 32.22 35.81 -31.90
CA ASP A 424 33.43 35.02 -31.66
C ASP A 424 33.12 33.65 -31.00
N GLU A 425 31.93 33.51 -30.39
CA GLU A 425 31.49 32.27 -29.75
C GLU A 425 30.90 31.27 -30.76
N ILE A 426 30.36 31.77 -31.88
CA ILE A 426 29.80 30.95 -32.97
C ILE A 426 30.91 30.28 -33.80
N GLU A 427 32.03 30.98 -34.00
CA GLU A 427 33.18 30.45 -34.77
C GLU A 427 33.91 29.31 -34.03
N ARG A 428 33.85 29.30 -32.69
CA ARG A 428 34.38 28.22 -31.84
C ARG A 428 33.56 26.92 -31.87
N LEU A 429 32.29 26.98 -32.30
CA LEU A 429 31.35 25.87 -32.22
C LEU A 429 31.15 25.12 -33.56
N GLN A 430 31.80 25.54 -34.64
CA GLN A 430 31.70 24.88 -35.94
C GLN A 430 32.92 23.98 -36.20
N LEU A 431 32.70 22.66 -36.11
CA LEU A 431 33.70 21.67 -36.54
C LEU A 431 33.70 21.56 -38.08
N PRO A 432 34.88 21.45 -38.73
CA PRO A 432 34.96 21.27 -40.18
C PRO A 432 34.41 19.91 -40.63
N ASN A 433 33.73 19.91 -41.78
CA ASN A 433 33.39 18.71 -42.53
C ASN A 433 34.68 18.06 -43.07
N GLU A 434 35.08 16.91 -42.52
CA GLU A 434 36.00 16.02 -43.22
C GLU A 434 35.54 14.57 -43.25
N VAL A 435 35.78 14.02 -44.43
CA VAL A 435 35.35 12.75 -44.98
C VAL A 435 36.19 11.61 -44.41
N VAL A 436 35.52 10.48 -44.22
CA VAL A 436 36.03 9.20 -43.72
C VAL A 436 37.34 8.79 -44.38
N SER A 437 38.37 8.50 -43.56
CA SER A 437 39.44 7.58 -43.92
C SER A 437 39.60 6.51 -42.83
N GLU A 438 39.59 5.26 -43.28
CA GLU A 438 39.51 4.06 -42.47
C GLU A 438 40.84 3.79 -41.75
N THR A 439 40.86 4.05 -40.45
CA THR A 439 41.73 3.30 -39.52
C THR A 439 40.85 2.63 -38.49
N LYS A 440 40.65 1.32 -38.64
CA LYS A 440 39.98 0.46 -37.65
C LYS A 440 40.72 0.56 -36.32
N LYS A 441 40.22 1.41 -35.42
CA LYS A 441 40.43 1.22 -33.97
C LYS A 441 39.77 -0.12 -33.57
N PRO A 442 40.36 -0.90 -32.65
CA PRO A 442 39.67 -2.09 -32.15
C PRO A 442 38.33 -1.63 -31.62
N ALA A 443 37.23 -2.28 -32.01
CA ALA A 443 35.92 -1.98 -31.47
C ALA A 443 36.05 -1.98 -29.94
N GLU A 444 35.87 -0.83 -29.30
CA GLU A 444 35.68 -0.77 -27.86
C GLU A 444 34.45 -1.63 -27.59
N GLU A 445 34.69 -2.85 -27.13
CA GLU A 445 33.64 -3.80 -26.83
C GLU A 445 32.79 -3.20 -25.72
N ASP A 446 31.53 -2.86 -26.02
CA ASP A 446 30.59 -2.42 -25.01
C ASP A 446 30.42 -3.54 -23.97
N GLU A 447 31.07 -3.39 -22.82
CA GLU A 447 31.03 -4.32 -21.68
C GLU A 447 29.61 -4.52 -21.10
N ARG A 448 28.61 -3.78 -21.59
CA ARG A 448 27.19 -3.94 -21.24
C ARG A 448 26.45 -4.92 -22.14
N VAL A 449 27.02 -5.32 -23.27
CA VAL A 449 26.41 -6.35 -24.12
C VAL A 449 26.66 -7.70 -23.47
N ALA A 450 25.59 -8.43 -23.15
CA ALA A 450 25.69 -9.78 -22.65
C ALA A 450 26.17 -10.72 -23.77
N LYS A 451 27.28 -11.42 -23.55
CA LYS A 451 27.95 -12.24 -24.59
C LYS A 451 27.98 -13.73 -24.27
N ILE A 452 27.71 -14.10 -23.02
CA ILE A 452 27.87 -15.48 -22.56
C ILE A 452 26.49 -16.15 -22.58
N ASP A 453 26.34 -17.19 -23.41
CA ASP A 453 25.11 -17.98 -23.45
C ASP A 453 25.04 -18.92 -22.22
N PHE A 454 24.13 -18.62 -21.30
CA PHE A 454 23.80 -19.50 -20.19
C PHE A 454 22.65 -20.41 -20.59
N ARG A 455 22.80 -21.72 -20.35
CA ARG A 455 21.72 -22.70 -20.51
C ARG A 455 21.68 -23.68 -19.36
N CYS A 456 20.58 -23.70 -18.62
CA CYS A 456 20.35 -24.67 -17.55
C CYS A 456 20.11 -26.06 -18.15
N TYR A 457 20.86 -27.05 -17.67
CA TYR A 457 20.71 -28.45 -18.08
C TYR A 457 19.36 -29.07 -17.66
N ASN A 458 18.79 -28.63 -16.53
CA ASN A 458 17.61 -29.27 -15.94
C ASN A 458 16.29 -28.73 -16.52
N CYS A 459 16.04 -27.42 -16.40
CA CYS A 459 14.81 -26.78 -16.91
C CYS A 459 14.94 -26.24 -18.34
N GLY A 460 16.14 -26.23 -18.92
CA GLY A 460 16.37 -25.69 -20.26
C GLY A 460 16.37 -24.15 -20.36
N MET A 461 16.21 -23.43 -19.23
CA MET A 461 16.27 -21.96 -19.18
C MET A 461 17.53 -21.46 -19.88
N ARG A 462 17.35 -20.51 -20.79
CA ARG A 462 18.42 -19.90 -21.57
C ARG A 462 18.42 -18.39 -21.38
N GLU A 463 19.59 -17.80 -21.16
CA GLU A 463 19.73 -16.36 -21.00
C GLU A 463 21.14 -15.91 -21.44
N MET A 464 21.29 -14.68 -21.92
CA MET A 464 22.61 -14.12 -22.21
C MET A 464 23.13 -13.38 -20.99
N VAL A 465 24.30 -13.72 -20.48
CA VAL A 465 24.88 -13.10 -19.27
C VAL A 465 26.17 -12.31 -19.57
N HIS A 466 26.52 -11.42 -18.64
CA HIS A 466 27.68 -10.51 -18.78
C HIS A 466 28.98 -11.11 -18.25
N TYR A 467 28.90 -12.04 -17.31
CA TYR A 467 30.10 -12.58 -16.65
C TYR A 467 29.91 -14.02 -16.18
N PHE A 468 31.00 -14.78 -16.20
CA PHE A 468 31.12 -16.07 -15.55
C PHE A 468 32.45 -16.15 -14.80
N GLY A 469 32.41 -16.40 -13.49
CA GLY A 469 33.59 -16.47 -12.63
C GLY A 469 33.29 -16.10 -11.19
N LYS A 470 34.32 -15.76 -10.41
CA LYS A 470 34.17 -15.43 -8.97
C LYS A 470 34.13 -13.94 -8.67
N THR A 471 34.73 -13.10 -9.52
CA THR A 471 34.94 -11.67 -9.25
C THR A 471 34.50 -10.83 -10.45
N PRO A 472 33.20 -10.58 -10.62
CA PRO A 472 32.70 -9.74 -11.71
C PRO A 472 33.23 -8.31 -11.59
N ALA A 473 33.88 -7.80 -12.63
CA ALA A 473 34.55 -6.49 -12.62
C ALA A 473 33.61 -5.30 -12.32
N PHE A 474 32.31 -5.44 -12.64
CA PHE A 474 31.30 -4.40 -12.42
C PHE A 474 30.67 -4.41 -11.02
N VAL A 475 31.01 -5.39 -10.17
CA VAL A 475 30.56 -5.45 -8.78
C VAL A 475 31.74 -5.22 -7.85
N ARG A 476 31.77 -4.08 -7.16
CA ARG A 476 32.88 -3.75 -6.25
C ARG A 476 32.82 -4.56 -4.96
N GLY A 477 33.94 -5.21 -4.62
CA GLY A 477 34.14 -5.85 -3.32
C GLY A 477 33.35 -7.15 -3.11
N LEU A 478 32.90 -7.79 -4.19
CA LEU A 478 32.21 -9.08 -4.13
C LEU A 478 33.06 -10.20 -4.75
N GLU A 479 33.28 -11.27 -3.99
CA GLU A 479 33.87 -12.51 -4.47
C GLU A 479 32.92 -13.68 -4.17
N PHE A 480 32.48 -14.39 -5.21
CA PHE A 480 31.70 -15.61 -5.06
C PHE A 480 32.59 -16.77 -4.61
N ARG A 481 32.02 -17.65 -3.78
CA ARG A 481 32.69 -18.89 -3.37
C ARG A 481 32.92 -19.85 -4.54
N GLU A 482 32.06 -19.79 -5.54
CA GLU A 482 32.06 -20.62 -6.75
C GLU A 482 31.92 -19.79 -8.02
N SER A 483 32.38 -20.32 -9.16
CA SER A 483 32.20 -19.66 -10.45
C SER A 483 30.71 -19.58 -10.79
N THR A 484 30.20 -18.36 -10.90
CA THR A 484 28.77 -18.05 -11.03
C THR A 484 28.53 -17.27 -12.32
N TYR A 485 27.45 -17.60 -13.03
CA TYR A 485 26.93 -16.83 -14.16
C TYR A 485 26.18 -15.61 -13.64
N VAL A 486 26.60 -14.43 -14.06
CA VAL A 486 26.12 -13.15 -13.53
C VAL A 486 25.65 -12.25 -14.67
N LEU A 487 24.42 -11.76 -14.52
CA LEU A 487 23.75 -10.81 -15.39
C LEU A 487 23.73 -9.45 -14.68
N ARG A 488 24.07 -8.35 -15.36
CA ARG A 488 23.81 -6.99 -14.85
C ARG A 488 22.30 -6.80 -14.78
N ASP A 489 21.79 -6.14 -13.73
CA ASP A 489 20.35 -5.92 -13.58
C ASP A 489 19.79 -5.14 -14.79
N PRO A 490 18.94 -5.76 -15.63
CA PRO A 490 18.43 -5.11 -16.84
C PRO A 490 17.45 -3.98 -16.54
N PHE A 491 16.97 -3.86 -15.29
CA PHE A 491 16.03 -2.84 -14.86
C PHE A 491 16.72 -1.61 -14.23
N GLN A 492 18.05 -1.64 -14.09
CA GLN A 492 18.80 -0.50 -13.57
C GLN A 492 19.37 0.37 -14.70
N PRO A 493 19.22 1.72 -14.65
CA PRO A 493 19.87 2.58 -15.61
C PRO A 493 21.40 2.54 -15.46
N PRO A 494 22.15 2.68 -16.57
CA PRO A 494 23.61 2.81 -16.57
C PRO A 494 24.14 3.79 -15.52
N PRO A 495 25.22 3.49 -14.79
CA PRO A 495 25.92 4.51 -14.04
C PRO A 495 26.45 5.58 -15.02
N PRO A 496 26.40 6.88 -14.67
CA PRO A 496 26.93 7.93 -15.51
C PRO A 496 28.44 7.74 -15.71
N TYR A 497 28.91 7.98 -16.94
CA TYR A 497 30.25 7.69 -17.48
C TYR A 497 31.45 8.15 -16.62
N ARG A 498 31.24 9.02 -15.63
CA ARG A 498 32.28 9.58 -14.74
C ARG A 498 32.17 9.17 -13.27
N LYS A 499 31.25 8.28 -12.89
CA LYS A 499 31.13 7.78 -11.51
C LYS A 499 31.02 6.26 -11.51
N SER A 500 32.11 5.58 -11.19
CA SER A 500 32.13 4.15 -10.90
C SER A 500 31.33 3.86 -9.63
N LYS A 501 30.06 3.48 -9.77
CA LYS A 501 29.27 2.89 -8.68
C LYS A 501 29.23 1.37 -8.87
N PRO A 502 29.15 0.58 -7.79
CA PRO A 502 28.81 -0.84 -7.92
C PRO A 502 27.46 -0.97 -8.63
N GLU A 503 27.39 -1.80 -9.65
CA GLU A 503 26.15 -2.10 -10.37
C GLU A 503 25.40 -3.25 -9.68
N TYR A 504 24.06 -3.22 -9.72
CA TYR A 504 23.26 -4.36 -9.28
C TYR A 504 23.37 -5.50 -10.31
N PHE A 505 23.24 -6.73 -9.83
CA PHE A 505 23.41 -7.93 -10.63
C PHE A 505 22.46 -9.04 -10.18
N VAL A 506 22.22 -9.99 -11.08
CA VAL A 506 21.46 -11.21 -10.86
C VAL A 506 22.40 -12.41 -11.07
N ALA A 507 22.51 -13.27 -10.06
CA ALA A 507 23.24 -14.53 -10.18
C ALA A 507 22.30 -15.61 -10.76
N ILE A 508 22.52 -15.98 -12.01
CA ILE A 508 21.63 -16.85 -12.78
C ILE A 508 21.86 -18.34 -12.47
N GLY A 509 23.12 -18.75 -12.35
CA GLY A 509 23.46 -20.17 -12.21
C GLY A 509 24.93 -20.43 -11.95
N SER A 510 25.30 -21.69 -11.82
CA SER A 510 26.68 -22.16 -11.62
C SER A 510 26.84 -23.58 -12.17
N HIS A 511 28.05 -24.13 -12.13
CA HIS A 511 28.29 -25.52 -12.48
C HIS A 511 28.01 -26.43 -11.29
N CYS A 512 27.29 -27.51 -11.52
CA CYS A 512 27.09 -28.54 -10.52
C CYS A 512 28.43 -29.15 -10.09
N CYS A 513 28.71 -29.20 -8.79
CA CYS A 513 29.93 -29.79 -8.24
C CYS A 513 30.05 -31.31 -8.52
N GLY A 514 28.93 -32.03 -8.63
CA GLY A 514 28.93 -33.47 -8.91
C GLY A 514 29.11 -33.86 -10.38
N CYS A 515 28.42 -33.19 -11.32
CA CYS A 515 28.43 -33.56 -12.74
C CYS A 515 28.96 -32.48 -13.70
N HIS A 516 29.41 -31.33 -13.17
CA HIS A 516 29.91 -30.15 -13.91
C HIS A 516 28.95 -29.52 -14.93
N LYS A 517 27.71 -30.01 -15.03
CA LYS A 517 26.67 -29.43 -15.89
C LYS A 517 26.22 -28.07 -15.34
N THR A 518 25.94 -27.15 -16.26
CA THR A 518 25.42 -25.81 -15.94
C THR A 518 23.98 -25.92 -15.42
N VAL A 519 23.70 -25.33 -14.26
CA VAL A 519 22.36 -25.32 -13.65
C VAL A 519 22.00 -23.93 -13.14
N CYS A 520 20.72 -23.56 -13.25
CA CYS A 520 20.23 -22.30 -12.68
C CYS A 520 20.06 -22.42 -11.17
N LYS A 521 20.02 -21.27 -10.48
CA LYS A 521 19.81 -21.21 -9.02
C LYS A 521 18.36 -21.41 -8.57
N ASP A 522 17.50 -21.91 -9.46
CA ASP A 522 16.13 -22.27 -9.13
C ASP A 522 16.09 -23.51 -8.22
N ASN A 523 15.19 -23.52 -7.25
CA ASN A 523 15.02 -24.63 -6.30
C ASN A 523 14.60 -25.93 -7.01
N GLU A 524 13.95 -25.88 -8.17
CA GLU A 524 13.62 -27.10 -8.93
C GLU A 524 14.81 -27.66 -9.73
N CYS A 525 15.93 -26.92 -9.80
CA CYS A 525 17.07 -27.29 -10.64
C CYS A 525 18.35 -27.55 -9.86
N SER A 526 18.59 -26.80 -8.78
CA SER A 526 19.81 -26.92 -8.01
C SER A 526 19.60 -26.71 -6.52
N PHE A 527 20.60 -27.18 -5.77
CA PHE A 527 20.67 -27.09 -4.32
C PHE A 527 22.04 -26.56 -3.93
N PHE A 528 22.07 -25.51 -3.10
CA PHE A 528 23.31 -24.93 -2.60
C PHE A 528 23.55 -25.32 -1.14
N TYR A 529 24.76 -25.84 -0.87
CA TYR A 529 25.23 -26.08 0.49
C TYR A 529 26.60 -25.43 0.73
N VAL A 530 27.67 -26.03 0.17
CA VAL A 530 29.02 -25.44 0.10
C VAL A 530 29.32 -24.98 -1.32
N ASN A 531 28.99 -25.86 -2.27
CA ASN A 531 28.95 -25.61 -3.71
C ASN A 531 27.53 -25.93 -4.21
N THR A 532 27.18 -25.47 -5.41
CA THR A 532 25.94 -25.85 -6.07
C THR A 532 26.00 -27.28 -6.60
N TYR A 533 24.94 -28.05 -6.34
CA TYR A 533 24.68 -29.36 -6.94
C TYR A 533 23.39 -29.28 -7.75
N CYS A 534 23.31 -29.94 -8.90
CA CYS A 534 22.01 -30.19 -9.53
C CYS A 534 21.19 -31.13 -8.63
N LEU A 535 19.86 -31.04 -8.65
CA LEU A 535 19.02 -31.89 -7.78
C LEU A 535 19.34 -33.39 -7.88
N PRO A 536 19.60 -33.98 -9.06
CA PRO A 536 20.02 -35.39 -9.15
C PRO A 536 21.31 -35.68 -8.37
N CYS A 537 22.35 -34.84 -8.52
CA CYS A 537 23.59 -35.01 -7.79
C CYS A 537 23.44 -34.71 -6.30
N ALA A 538 22.60 -33.74 -5.92
CA ALA A 538 22.29 -33.44 -4.53
C ALA A 538 21.64 -34.65 -3.84
N ARG A 539 20.67 -35.30 -4.50
CA ARG A 539 20.01 -36.51 -3.99
C ARG A 539 20.96 -37.70 -3.89
N GLN A 540 21.89 -37.85 -4.84
CA GLN A 540 22.93 -38.89 -4.78
C GLN A 540 23.94 -38.64 -3.65
N GLN A 541 24.29 -37.38 -3.39
CA GLN A 541 25.23 -36.97 -2.34
C GLN A 541 24.56 -36.74 -0.98
N MET A 542 23.24 -36.91 -0.89
CA MET A 542 22.45 -36.68 0.33
C MET A 542 23.00 -37.40 1.56
N PRO A 543 23.47 -38.67 1.49
CA PRO A 543 24.05 -39.35 2.65
C PRO A 543 25.31 -38.65 3.21
N ASN A 544 26.02 -37.90 2.36
CA ASN A 544 27.25 -37.18 2.71
C ASN A 544 26.98 -35.77 3.26
N PHE A 545 25.72 -35.30 3.24
CA PHE A 545 25.34 -34.00 3.81
C PHE A 545 24.98 -34.12 5.30
N PRO A 546 25.18 -33.08 6.12
CA PRO A 546 24.69 -33.08 7.50
C PRO A 546 23.17 -33.28 7.58
N LEU A 547 22.68 -33.89 8.66
CA LEU A 547 21.25 -34.23 8.85
C LEU A 547 20.30 -33.05 8.61
N GLU A 548 20.66 -31.84 9.04
CA GLU A 548 19.86 -30.62 8.81
C GLU A 548 19.71 -30.28 7.32
N ILE A 549 20.75 -30.52 6.53
CA ILE A 549 20.78 -30.27 5.09
C ILE A 549 20.03 -31.37 4.34
N GLN A 550 20.11 -32.62 4.81
CA GLN A 550 19.30 -33.71 4.31
C GLN A 550 17.80 -33.40 4.47
N GLN A 551 17.38 -32.91 5.64
CA GLN A 551 15.99 -32.49 5.87
C GLN A 551 15.54 -31.36 4.94
N LYS A 552 16.42 -30.39 4.67
CA LYS A 552 16.14 -29.31 3.70
C LYS A 552 15.98 -29.85 2.28
N LEU A 553 16.88 -30.75 1.86
CA LEU A 553 16.80 -31.38 0.54
C LEU A 553 15.59 -32.31 0.40
N HIS A 554 15.08 -32.89 1.50
CA HIS A 554 13.83 -33.67 1.49
C HIS A 554 12.56 -32.82 1.36
N LYS A 555 12.59 -31.57 1.83
CA LYS A 555 11.47 -30.62 1.70
C LYS A 555 11.38 -29.99 0.31
N GLN A 556 12.45 -30.09 -0.47
CA GLN A 556 12.60 -29.54 -1.82
C GLN A 556 12.46 -30.65 -2.86
#